data_AF-B6W753-F1
#
_entry.id   AF-B6W753-F1
#
_cell.length_a   1.000
_cell.length_b   1.000
_cell.length_c   1.000
_cell.angle_alpha   90.00
_cell.angle_beta   90.00
_cell.angle_gamma   90.00
#
_symmetry.space_group_name_H-M   'P 1'
#
loop_
_entity.id
_entity.type
_entity.pdbx_description
1 polymer ?
#
loop_
_entity_poly.entity_id
_entity_poly.type
_entity_poly.pdbx_seq_one_letter_code
_entity_poly.pdbx_strand_id
1 'polypeptide(L)'
;MKLEELIKKNKEKFTQTDLAIADFLMDNKNDELDLSINELAKKCLTSRTSILRFTQKIGFGGYSEFKYFLKQKDHTKKDQTKEDDKKLNQILESLDKSNNIFIYGNGDFEDIIKKIYKILFKRLRKAIRNLSRKG
;
A
#
# COMPACT_ATOMS: atom_id res chain seq x y z
N MET A 1 5.95 3.51 -14.90
CA MET A 1 4.89 3.91 -15.84
C MET A 1 4.37 5.27 -15.40
N LYS A 2 4.22 6.24 -16.30
CA LYS A 2 3.79 7.61 -15.94
C LYS A 2 2.28 7.78 -16.13
N LEU A 3 1.60 8.58 -15.28
CA LEU A 3 0.15 8.83 -15.38
C LEU A 3 -0.24 9.37 -16.75
N GLU A 4 0.62 10.24 -17.29
CA GLU A 4 0.48 10.90 -18.58
C GLU A 4 0.39 9.87 -19.73
N GLU A 5 1.17 8.80 -19.65
CA GLU A 5 1.16 7.71 -20.63
C GLU A 5 -0.13 6.89 -20.54
N LEU A 6 -0.60 6.61 -19.32
CA LEU A 6 -1.85 5.88 -19.07
C LEU A 6 -3.07 6.66 -19.59
N ILE A 7 -3.11 7.97 -19.32
CA ILE A 7 -4.16 8.87 -19.81
C ILE A 7 -4.11 8.95 -21.34
N LYS A 8 -2.93 9.21 -21.93
CA LYS A 8 -2.78 9.32 -23.39
C LYS A 8 -3.21 8.05 -24.13
N LYS A 9 -2.83 6.87 -23.61
CA LYS A 9 -3.17 5.57 -24.22
C LYS A 9 -4.67 5.30 -24.25
N ASN A 10 -5.44 5.84 -23.31
CA ASN A 10 -6.87 5.57 -23.17
C ASN A 10 -7.77 6.74 -23.62
N LYS A 11 -7.18 7.87 -24.01
CA LYS A 11 -7.88 9.14 -24.27
C LYS A 11 -8.99 9.03 -25.32
N GLU A 12 -8.84 8.18 -26.33
CA GLU A 12 -9.86 7.97 -27.37
C GLU A 12 -11.16 7.34 -26.84
N LYS A 13 -11.11 6.68 -25.68
CA LYS A 13 -12.26 6.01 -25.04
C LYS A 13 -12.88 6.83 -23.91
N PHE A 14 -12.45 8.08 -23.76
CA PHE A 14 -12.88 8.95 -22.68
C PHE A 14 -14.20 9.64 -23.04
N THR A 15 -15.12 9.59 -22.09
CA THR A 15 -16.30 10.46 -22.10
C THR A 15 -15.90 11.87 -21.70
N GLN A 16 -16.82 12.82 -21.83
CA GLN A 16 -16.60 14.19 -21.38
C GLN A 16 -16.26 14.25 -19.87
N THR A 17 -16.87 13.37 -19.06
CA THR A 17 -16.55 13.22 -17.64
C THR A 17 -15.15 12.66 -17.42
N ASP A 18 -14.72 11.67 -18.20
CA ASP A 18 -13.36 11.12 -18.10
C ASP A 18 -12.31 12.16 -18.49
N LEU A 19 -12.59 12.99 -19.50
CA LEU A 19 -11.72 14.10 -19.89
C LEU A 19 -11.60 15.12 -18.76
N ALA A 20 -12.70 15.53 -18.13
CA ALA A 20 -12.67 16.45 -16.99
C ALA A 20 -11.86 15.90 -15.80
N ILE A 21 -11.96 14.59 -15.52
CA ILE A 21 -11.15 13.93 -14.49
C ILE A 21 -9.67 13.93 -14.90
N ALA A 22 -9.36 13.57 -16.14
CA ALA A 22 -8.00 13.53 -16.66
C ALA A 22 -7.35 14.92 -16.63
N ASP A 23 -8.04 15.96 -17.06
CA ASP A 23 -7.55 17.33 -17.08
C ASP A 23 -7.23 17.81 -15.65
N PHE A 24 -8.15 17.60 -14.70
CA PHE A 24 -7.89 17.91 -13.29
C PHE A 24 -6.62 17.22 -12.75
N LEU A 25 -6.44 15.93 -13.06
CA LEU A 25 -5.27 15.17 -12.61
C LEU A 25 -3.97 15.63 -13.28
N MET A 26 -4.04 16.10 -14.53
CA MET A 26 -2.88 16.61 -15.27
C MET A 26 -2.46 18.00 -14.78
N ASP A 27 -3.42 18.85 -14.41
CA ASP A 27 -3.17 20.19 -13.86
C ASP A 27 -2.57 20.12 -12.45
N ASN A 28 -3.00 19.14 -11.65
CA ASN A 28 -2.53 18.94 -10.28
C ASN A 28 -1.46 17.83 -10.18
N LYS A 29 -0.80 17.46 -11.29
CA LYS A 29 0.11 16.31 -11.34
C LYS A 29 1.35 16.44 -10.45
N ASN A 30 1.70 17.66 -10.06
CA ASN A 30 2.85 18.00 -9.23
C ASN A 30 2.47 18.23 -7.76
N ASP A 31 1.17 18.17 -7.44
CA ASP A 31 0.67 18.36 -6.09
C ASP A 31 0.43 17.00 -5.43
N GLU A 32 0.67 16.93 -4.12
CA GLU A 32 0.39 15.72 -3.34
C GLU A 32 -1.14 15.52 -3.23
N LEU A 33 -1.69 14.72 -4.14
CA LEU A 33 -3.12 14.42 -4.21
C LEU A 33 -3.53 13.36 -3.17
N ASP A 34 -3.52 13.71 -1.89
CA ASP A 34 -4.05 12.84 -0.82
C ASP A 34 -5.57 12.98 -0.62
N LEU A 35 -6.34 12.81 -1.69
CA LEU A 35 -7.79 12.90 -1.65
C LEU A 35 -8.42 11.52 -1.45
N SER A 36 -9.55 11.45 -0.75
CA SER A 36 -10.47 10.31 -0.85
C SER A 36 -11.22 10.36 -2.19
N ILE A 37 -11.82 9.23 -2.57
CA ILE A 37 -12.60 9.15 -3.82
C ILE A 37 -13.75 10.16 -3.85
N ASN A 38 -14.34 10.46 -2.68
CA ASN A 38 -15.44 11.41 -2.55
C ASN A 38 -14.95 12.85 -2.71
N GLU A 39 -13.77 13.17 -2.19
CA GLU A 39 -13.18 14.50 -2.34
C GLU A 39 -12.71 14.74 -3.78
N LEU A 40 -12.10 13.75 -4.41
CA LEU A 40 -11.74 13.83 -5.82
C LEU A 40 -12.98 14.00 -6.70
N ALA A 41 -14.05 13.25 -6.43
CA ALA A 41 -15.31 13.39 -7.13
C ALA A 41 -15.88 14.82 -7.02
N LYS A 42 -15.86 15.41 -5.81
CA LYS A 42 -16.28 16.80 -5.59
C LYS A 42 -15.42 17.79 -6.37
N LYS A 43 -14.09 17.63 -6.34
CA LYS A 43 -13.17 18.53 -7.07
C LYS A 43 -13.34 18.44 -8.59
N CYS A 44 -13.59 17.25 -9.11
CA CYS A 44 -13.85 17.03 -10.53
C CYS A 44 -15.33 17.26 -10.93
N LEU A 45 -16.17 17.79 -10.02
CA LEU A 45 -17.61 18.02 -10.23
C LEU A 45 -18.33 16.79 -10.81
N THR A 46 -18.02 15.61 -10.28
CA THR A 46 -18.52 14.32 -10.77
C THR A 46 -18.95 13.40 -9.64
N SER A 47 -19.41 12.20 -9.98
CA SER A 47 -19.81 11.19 -9.02
C SER A 47 -18.62 10.32 -8.57
N ARG A 48 -18.71 9.78 -7.35
CA ARG A 48 -17.79 8.75 -6.85
C ARG A 48 -17.65 7.57 -7.83
N THR A 49 -18.76 7.13 -8.41
CA THR A 49 -18.79 6.02 -9.36
C THR A 49 -18.08 6.35 -10.67
N SER A 50 -18.15 7.62 -11.12
CA SER A 50 -17.42 8.10 -12.30
C SER A 50 -15.91 8.03 -12.07
N ILE A 51 -15.42 8.49 -10.91
CA ILE A 51 -14.01 8.34 -10.53
C ILE A 51 -13.59 6.88 -10.52
N LEU A 52 -14.38 6.00 -9.90
CA LEU A 52 -14.06 4.57 -9.84
C LEU A 52 -13.93 3.97 -11.25
N ARG A 53 -14.92 4.20 -12.11
CA ARG A 53 -14.90 3.70 -13.50
C ARG A 53 -13.75 4.28 -14.30
N PHE A 54 -13.43 5.56 -14.12
CA PHE A 54 -12.26 6.19 -14.75
C PHE A 54 -10.96 5.46 -14.36
N THR A 55 -10.74 5.24 -13.06
CA THR A 55 -9.52 4.54 -12.59
C THR A 55 -9.42 3.13 -13.16
N GLN A 56 -10.54 2.42 -13.27
CA GLN A 56 -10.57 1.10 -13.89
C GLN A 56 -10.30 1.16 -15.40
N LYS A 57 -10.88 2.15 -16.08
CA LYS A 57 -10.69 2.37 -17.51
C LYS A 57 -9.23 2.61 -17.89
N ILE A 58 -8.45 3.30 -17.04
CA ILE A 58 -7.03 3.56 -17.28
C ILE A 58 -6.11 2.43 -16.78
N GLY A 59 -6.67 1.32 -16.26
CA GLY A 59 -5.95 0.07 -16.01
C GLY A 59 -5.72 -0.30 -14.55
N PHE A 60 -6.34 0.37 -13.58
CA PHE A 60 -6.24 0.01 -12.15
C PHE A 60 -7.41 -0.90 -11.72
N GLY A 61 -7.22 -1.73 -10.70
CA GLY A 61 -8.29 -2.53 -10.07
C GLY A 61 -9.35 -1.67 -9.36
N GLY A 62 -9.02 -0.42 -9.02
CA GLY A 62 -9.94 0.56 -8.46
C GLY A 62 -9.24 1.78 -7.90
N TYR A 63 -9.99 2.60 -7.16
CA TYR A 63 -9.47 3.89 -6.68
C TYR A 63 -8.34 3.75 -5.66
N SER A 64 -8.36 2.75 -4.77
CA SER A 64 -7.32 2.59 -3.75
C SER A 64 -5.95 2.33 -4.37
N GLU A 65 -5.90 1.49 -5.41
CA GLU A 65 -4.68 1.21 -6.16
C GLU A 65 -4.22 2.44 -6.95
N PHE A 66 -5.16 3.15 -7.60
CA PHE A 66 -4.87 4.41 -8.27
C PHE A 66 -4.29 5.47 -7.32
N LYS A 67 -4.89 5.64 -6.13
CA LYS A 67 -4.43 6.57 -5.09
C LYS A 67 -3.01 6.22 -4.64
N TYR A 68 -2.73 4.93 -4.44
CA TYR A 68 -1.39 4.48 -4.10
C TYR A 68 -0.38 4.78 -5.21
N PHE A 69 -0.77 4.59 -6.48
CA PHE A 69 0.05 4.98 -7.63
C PHE A 69 0.35 6.49 -7.68
N LEU A 70 -0.65 7.34 -7.39
CA LEU A 70 -0.45 8.78 -7.32
C LEU A 70 0.55 9.15 -6.21
N LYS A 71 0.43 8.57 -5.02
CA LYS A 71 1.37 8.81 -3.90
C LYS A 71 2.79 8.35 -4.21
N GLN A 72 2.95 7.22 -4.89
CA GLN A 72 4.28 6.70 -5.25
C GLN A 72 5.08 7.62 -6.17
N LYS A 73 4.44 8.51 -6.93
CA LYS A 73 5.13 9.46 -7.82
C LYS A 73 6.08 10.39 -7.04
N ASP A 74 5.77 10.72 -5.79
CA ASP A 74 6.58 11.61 -4.95
C ASP A 74 7.64 10.86 -4.13
N HIS A 75 7.46 9.55 -3.91
CA HIS A 75 8.37 8.75 -3.08
C HIS A 75 9.70 8.36 -3.75
N THR A 76 9.96 8.78 -4.99
CA THR A 76 11.33 8.70 -5.54
C THR A 76 12.28 9.72 -4.92
N LYS A 77 11.80 10.69 -4.11
CA LYS A 77 12.65 11.53 -3.27
C LYS A 77 11.99 11.80 -1.90
N LYS A 78 12.48 11.05 -0.90
CA LYS A 78 12.35 11.25 0.56
C LYS A 78 11.18 10.54 1.27
N ASP A 79 11.56 9.85 2.36
CA ASP A 79 10.75 9.56 3.55
C ASP A 79 9.63 8.48 3.51
N GLN A 80 9.88 7.28 2.95
CA GLN A 80 9.08 6.08 3.32
C GLN A 80 9.79 5.09 4.25
N THR A 81 11.11 5.17 4.42
CA THR A 81 11.83 4.23 5.30
C THR A 81 11.48 4.47 6.78
N LYS A 82 11.30 5.72 7.21
CA LYS A 82 11.23 6.05 8.66
C LYS A 82 9.91 5.68 9.36
N GLU A 83 8.77 5.73 8.68
CA GLU A 83 7.47 5.47 9.33
C GLU A 83 7.14 3.98 9.40
N ASP A 84 7.48 3.23 8.35
CA ASP A 84 7.36 1.77 8.33
C ASP A 84 8.34 1.12 9.30
N ASP A 85 9.57 1.65 9.41
CA ASP A 85 10.54 1.20 10.42
C ASP A 85 10.05 1.49 11.84
N LYS A 86 9.37 2.62 12.08
CA LYS A 86 8.86 2.97 13.42
C LYS A 86 7.74 2.03 13.86
N LYS A 87 6.81 1.69 12.96
CA LYS A 87 5.74 0.71 13.23
C LYS A 87 6.33 -0.69 13.42
N LEU A 88 7.30 -1.08 12.60
CA LEU A 88 7.98 -2.36 12.72
C LEU A 88 8.73 -2.47 14.05
N ASN A 89 9.45 -1.43 14.47
CA ASN A 89 10.17 -1.39 15.74
C ASN A 89 9.22 -1.51 16.94
N GLN A 90 8.06 -0.85 16.90
CA GLN A 90 7.05 -1.01 17.95
C GLN A 90 6.50 -2.44 18.04
N ILE A 91 6.29 -3.10 16.89
CA ILE A 91 5.87 -4.50 16.84
C ILE A 91 6.98 -5.41 17.38
N LEU A 92 8.24 -5.16 17.00
CA LEU A 92 9.40 -5.92 17.46
C LEU A 92 9.62 -5.78 18.97
N GLU A 93 9.49 -4.58 19.53
CA GLU A 93 9.55 -4.37 20.99
C GLU A 93 8.42 -5.08 21.73
N SER A 94 7.21 -5.05 21.16
CA SER A 94 6.06 -5.73 21.74
C SER A 94 6.22 -7.25 21.69
N LEU A 95 6.85 -7.77 20.62
CA LEU A 95 7.21 -9.18 20.50
C LEU A 95 8.28 -9.57 21.52
N ASP A 96 9.34 -8.77 21.69
CA ASP A 96 10.44 -9.05 22.62
C ASP A 96 9.98 -9.07 24.08
N LYS A 97 9.08 -8.16 24.47
CA LYS A 97 8.53 -8.10 25.83
C LYS A 97 7.45 -9.15 26.10
N SER A 98 6.97 -9.86 25.09
CA SER A 98 5.86 -10.81 25.22
C SER A 98 6.36 -12.21 25.57
N ASN A 99 5.75 -12.83 26.59
CA ASN A 99 6.00 -14.25 26.92
C ASN A 99 5.25 -15.23 26.02
N ASN A 100 4.10 -14.80 25.47
CA ASN A 100 3.23 -15.62 24.64
C ASN A 100 2.74 -14.80 23.44
N ILE A 101 2.81 -15.38 22.24
CA ILE A 101 2.31 -14.78 20.99
C ILE A 101 1.17 -15.66 20.48
N PHE A 102 0.00 -15.05 20.29
CA PHE A 102 -1.16 -15.72 19.71
C PHE A 102 -1.29 -15.32 18.24
N ILE A 103 -1.51 -16.31 17.38
CA ILE A 103 -1.69 -16.13 15.95
C ILE A 103 -3.09 -16.65 15.65
N TYR A 104 -3.92 -15.80 15.03
CA TYR A 104 -5.28 -16.12 14.61
C TYR A 104 -5.41 -15.88 13.11
N GLY A 105 -6.05 -16.79 12.40
CA GLY A 105 -6.31 -16.67 10.97
C GLY A 105 -7.47 -17.56 10.53
N ASN A 106 -8.04 -17.27 9.37
CA ASN A 106 -9.08 -18.12 8.81
C ASN A 106 -8.46 -19.11 7.81
N GLY A 107 -8.73 -20.40 7.99
CA GLY A 107 -8.30 -21.48 7.10
C GLY A 107 -6.84 -21.92 7.30
N ASP A 108 -6.32 -22.68 6.33
CA ASP A 108 -5.06 -23.42 6.43
C ASP A 108 -3.81 -22.54 6.65
N PHE A 109 -3.92 -21.24 6.37
CA PHE A 109 -2.82 -20.29 6.56
C PHE A 109 -2.45 -20.09 8.03
N GLU A 110 -3.39 -20.20 8.98
CA GLU A 110 -3.06 -20.07 10.41
C GLU A 110 -2.05 -21.15 10.84
N ASP A 111 -2.30 -22.40 10.45
CA ASP A 111 -1.45 -23.54 10.81
C ASP A 111 -0.07 -23.45 10.16
N ILE A 112 -0.01 -22.99 8.91
CA ILE A 112 1.26 -22.79 8.20
C ILE A 112 2.09 -21.72 8.92
N ILE A 113 1.48 -20.57 9.21
CA ILE A 113 2.16 -19.44 9.87
C ILE A 113 2.62 -19.86 11.27
N LYS A 114 1.77 -20.54 12.04
CA LYS A 114 2.09 -21.07 13.38
C LYS A 114 3.27 -22.05 13.34
N LYS A 115 3.32 -22.95 12.34
CA LYS A 115 4.45 -23.87 12.14
C LYS A 115 5.73 -23.12 11.83
N ILE A 116 5.69 -22.12 10.94
CA ILE A 116 6.86 -21.32 10.54
C ILE A 116 7.46 -20.60 11.76
N TYR A 117 6.64 -19.86 12.52
CA TYR A 117 7.12 -19.17 13.71
C TYR A 117 7.69 -20.14 14.76
N LYS A 118 7.04 -21.29 14.98
CA LYS A 118 7.54 -22.32 15.89
C LYS A 118 8.93 -22.85 15.48
N ILE A 119 9.17 -23.03 14.19
CA ILE A 119 10.48 -23.46 13.67
C ILE A 119 11.53 -22.35 13.87
N LEU A 120 11.19 -21.11 13.54
CA LEU A 120 12.07 -19.95 13.71
C LEU A 120 12.52 -19.79 15.17
N PHE A 121 11.59 -19.77 16.13
CA PHE A 121 11.91 -19.64 17.55
C PHE A 121 12.77 -20.80 18.08
N LYS A 122 12.49 -22.04 17.64
CA LYS A 122 13.33 -23.20 17.99
C LYS A 122 14.77 -23.05 17.49
N ARG A 123 14.95 -22.57 16.25
CA ARG A 123 16.28 -22.32 15.67
C ARG A 123 17.02 -21.23 16.42
N LEU A 124 16.33 -20.12 16.71
CA LEU A 124 16.89 -18.98 17.45
C LEU A 124 17.36 -19.41 18.86
N ARG A 125 16.54 -20.15 19.59
CA ARG A 125 16.90 -20.67 20.92
C ARG A 125 18.10 -21.64 20.88
N LYS A 126 18.23 -22.43 19.82
CA LYS A 126 19.39 -23.33 19.62
C LYS A 126 20.65 -22.52 19.32
N ALA A 127 20.56 -21.47 18.50
CA ALA A 127 21.67 -20.58 18.18
C ALA A 127 22.19 -19.85 19.43
N ILE A 128 21.30 -19.26 20.24
CA ILE A 128 21.67 -18.57 21.49
C ILE A 128 22.38 -19.53 22.46
N ARG A 129 21.86 -20.76 22.62
CA ARG A 129 22.47 -21.76 23.51
C ARG A 129 23.86 -22.21 23.06
N ASN A 130 24.10 -22.25 21.75
CA ASN A 130 25.40 -22.59 21.20
C ASN A 130 26.42 -21.44 21.39
N LEU A 131 25.97 -20.19 21.38
CA LEU A 131 26.80 -19.02 21.67
C LEU A 131 27.16 -18.95 23.17
N SER A 132 26.21 -19.22 24.06
CA SER A 132 26.42 -19.21 25.52
C SER A 132 27.31 -20.36 26.04
N ARG A 133 27.58 -21.39 25.24
CA ARG A 133 28.49 -22.50 25.59
C ARG A 133 29.92 -22.31 25.11
N LYS A 134 30.20 -21.22 24.37
CA LYS A 134 31.51 -20.91 23.79
C LYS A 134 32.24 -19.76 24.48
N GLY A 135 31.64 -19.13 25.49
CA GLY A 135 32.30 -18.22 26.43
C GLY A 135 32.42 -18.89 27.78
#